data_AF-A0A920AZ95-F1
#
_entry.id   AF-A0A920AZ95-F1
#
_cell.length_a   1.000
_cell.length_b   1.000
_cell.length_c   1.000
_cell.angle_alpha   90.00
_cell.angle_beta   90.00
_cell.angle_gamma   90.00
#
_symmetry.space_group_name_H-M   'P 1'
#
loop_
_entity.id
_entity.type
_entity.pdbx_description
1 polymer ?
#
loop_
_entity_poly.entity_id
_entity_poly.type
_entity_poly.pdbx_seq_one_letter_code
_entity_poly.pdbx_strand_id
1 'polypeptide(L)'
;MGPAKGSMASGSYLVNTYDLKSRPLYNLEALTFHEAVPGHHLQISISDELEDVPFFRQGLYIGVYSEGWALYSEWLGLEAGFYTDPYSNFGRLTYEMWRACRLVVDTGIHAFGWSRQEAIDYLYNNTALSLYECNTETDRYISWPGQALGYKIGQMKINELRKNAEIALGDKFDVRNFHDAVLWNGSVPLDILEKNILQWQSNQ
;
A
#
# COMPACT_ATOMS: atom_id res chain seq x y z
N MET A 1 3.02 4.46 12.43
CA MET A 1 1.95 5.30 13.06
C MET A 1 2.51 6.68 13.33
N GLY A 2 1.76 7.74 13.00
CA GLY A 2 2.09 9.13 13.34
C GLY A 2 1.73 9.46 14.80
N PRO A 3 2.34 10.49 15.41
CA PRO A 3 2.02 10.91 16.76
C PRO A 3 0.72 11.74 16.81
N ALA A 4 -0.05 11.63 17.90
CA ALA A 4 -1.25 12.45 18.10
C ALA A 4 -0.92 13.96 18.08
N LYS A 5 -1.85 14.80 17.62
CA LYS A 5 -1.69 16.26 17.58
C LYS A 5 -1.29 16.81 18.97
N GLY A 6 -0.17 17.53 19.02
CA GLY A 6 0.41 18.07 20.27
C GLY A 6 1.33 17.11 21.03
N SER A 7 1.55 15.89 20.52
CA SER A 7 2.51 14.94 21.07
C SER A 7 3.94 15.26 20.65
N MET A 8 4.89 15.02 21.55
CA MET A 8 6.34 15.11 21.27
C MET A 8 6.92 13.77 20.76
N ALA A 9 6.10 12.72 20.67
CA ALA A 9 6.54 11.43 20.13
C ALA A 9 6.78 11.53 18.62
N SER A 10 7.79 10.84 18.10
CA SER A 10 8.01 10.74 16.66
C SER A 10 7.22 9.58 16.04
N GLY A 11 6.93 9.67 14.75
CA GLY A 11 6.49 8.49 13.99
C GLY A 11 7.53 7.37 14.08
N SER A 12 7.07 6.13 14.18
CA SER A 12 7.93 4.95 14.36
C SER A 12 7.60 3.86 13.35
N TYR A 13 8.66 3.24 12.80
CA TYR A 13 8.62 2.04 11.99
C TYR A 13 9.28 0.90 12.79
N LEU A 14 8.51 -0.16 13.05
CA LEU A 14 8.94 -1.29 13.87
C LEU A 14 9.22 -2.50 12.97
N VAL A 15 10.45 -3.00 13.03
CA VAL A 15 10.86 -4.22 12.31
C VAL A 15 10.87 -5.39 13.27
N ASN A 16 10.13 -6.45 12.95
CA ASN A 16 10.14 -7.66 13.76
C ASN A 16 11.40 -8.48 13.47
N THR A 17 12.20 -8.75 14.50
CA THR A 17 13.43 -9.55 14.42
C THR A 17 13.27 -10.99 14.90
N TYR A 18 12.04 -11.42 15.20
CA TYR A 18 11.73 -12.82 15.53
C TYR A 18 11.89 -13.73 14.31
N ASP A 19 12.57 -14.87 14.50
CA ASP A 19 12.85 -15.89 13.49
C ASP A 19 13.45 -15.32 12.18
N LEU A 20 14.69 -14.84 12.25
CA LEU A 20 15.37 -14.21 11.11
C LEU A 20 15.43 -15.09 9.84
N LYS A 21 15.35 -16.41 9.96
CA LYS A 21 15.38 -17.32 8.80
C LYS A 21 14.12 -17.23 7.94
N SER A 22 12.99 -16.83 8.52
CA SER A 22 11.76 -16.53 7.77
C SER A 22 11.67 -15.08 7.30
N ARG A 23 12.69 -14.24 7.55
CA ARG A 23 12.69 -12.81 7.26
C ARG A 23 13.87 -12.42 6.35
N PRO A 24 13.76 -12.66 5.04
CA PRO A 24 14.84 -12.36 4.12
C PRO A 24 15.10 -10.85 4.04
N LEU A 25 16.38 -10.47 4.08
CA LEU A 25 16.83 -9.08 4.02
C LEU A 25 16.43 -8.38 2.71
N TYR A 26 16.29 -9.13 1.61
CA TYR A 26 15.95 -8.57 0.30
C TYR A 26 14.56 -7.90 0.28
N ASN A 27 13.68 -8.20 1.24
CA ASN A 27 12.37 -7.56 1.37
C ASN A 27 12.41 -6.22 2.10
N LEU A 28 13.50 -5.91 2.80
CA LEU A 28 13.54 -4.79 3.75
C LEU A 28 13.40 -3.43 3.08
N GLU A 29 13.95 -3.26 1.88
CA GLU A 29 13.85 -2.02 1.13
C GLU A 29 12.39 -1.73 0.75
N ALA A 30 11.69 -2.71 0.15
CA ALA A 30 10.26 -2.60 -0.15
C ALA A 30 9.42 -2.35 1.12
N LEU A 31 9.68 -3.10 2.20
CA LEU A 31 8.99 -2.89 3.47
C LEU A 31 9.21 -1.46 4.01
N THR A 32 10.41 -0.91 3.86
CA THR A 32 10.73 0.44 4.32
C THR A 32 10.00 1.51 3.51
N PHE A 33 9.93 1.35 2.17
CA PHE A 33 9.11 2.21 1.32
C PHE A 33 7.61 2.14 1.71
N HIS A 34 7.12 0.95 2.07
CA HIS A 34 5.74 0.72 2.49
C HIS A 34 5.41 1.40 3.82
N GLU A 35 6.21 1.15 4.86
CA GLU A 35 5.89 1.53 6.24
C GLU A 35 6.34 2.96 6.59
N ALA A 36 7.45 3.41 5.99
CA ALA A 36 8.07 4.69 6.31
C ALA A 36 7.82 5.71 5.19
N VAL A 37 8.88 6.19 4.55
CA VAL A 37 8.82 7.22 3.51
C VAL A 37 9.12 6.57 2.17
N PRO A 38 8.28 6.80 1.13
CA PRO A 38 7.14 7.71 1.07
C PRO A 38 5.78 7.07 1.43
N GLY A 39 5.74 5.84 1.96
CA GLY A 39 4.51 5.13 2.28
C GLY A 39 3.75 5.66 3.51
N HIS A 40 3.41 4.76 4.44
CA HIS A 40 2.50 5.07 5.55
C HIS A 40 2.93 6.26 6.40
N HIS A 41 4.21 6.39 6.73
CA HIS A 41 4.66 7.49 7.58
C HIS A 41 4.36 8.85 6.94
N LEU A 42 4.72 9.03 5.66
CA LEU A 42 4.47 10.29 4.96
C LEU A 42 2.96 10.55 4.81
N GLN A 43 2.20 9.55 4.34
CA GLN A 43 0.77 9.68 4.10
C GLN A 43 -0.01 10.02 5.37
N ILE A 44 0.29 9.36 6.49
CA ILE A 44 -0.37 9.62 7.77
C ILE A 44 0.03 11.00 8.29
N SER A 45 1.31 11.37 8.21
CA SER A 45 1.78 12.67 8.71
C SER A 45 1.09 13.84 7.98
N ILE A 46 0.97 13.75 6.65
CA ILE A 46 0.22 14.76 5.86
C ILE A 46 -1.26 14.79 6.28
N SER A 47 -1.86 13.63 6.55
CA SER A 47 -3.26 13.57 6.99
C SER A 47 -3.49 14.17 8.39
N ASP A 48 -2.49 14.11 9.27
CA ASP A 48 -2.54 14.68 10.62
C ASP A 48 -2.34 16.21 10.61
N GLU A 49 -1.68 16.72 9.56
CA GLU A 49 -1.44 18.15 9.32
C GLU A 49 -2.62 18.88 8.66
N LEU A 50 -3.72 18.19 8.33
CA LEU A 50 -4.89 18.81 7.71
C LEU A 50 -5.51 19.89 8.61
N GLU A 51 -5.65 21.10 8.06
CA GLU A 51 -6.34 22.24 8.67
C GLU A 51 -7.74 22.43 8.05
N ASP A 52 -8.61 23.18 8.72
CA ASP A 52 -9.96 23.55 8.24
C ASP A 52 -10.88 22.38 7.82
N VAL A 53 -10.59 21.15 8.30
CA VAL A 53 -11.43 19.96 8.11
C VAL A 53 -12.09 19.52 9.42
N PRO A 54 -13.24 18.82 9.35
CA PRO A 54 -13.79 18.15 10.53
C PRO A 54 -12.75 17.23 11.18
N PHE A 55 -12.70 17.22 12.52
CA PHE A 55 -11.67 16.48 13.28
C PHE A 55 -11.52 15.01 12.85
N PHE A 56 -12.62 14.33 12.50
CA PHE A 56 -12.55 12.92 12.08
C PHE A 56 -11.75 12.68 10.78
N ARG A 57 -11.46 13.74 9.99
CA ARG A 57 -10.63 13.69 8.79
C ARG A 57 -9.13 13.65 9.12
N GLN A 58 -8.73 14.21 10.27
CA GLN A 58 -7.37 14.09 10.78
C GLN A 58 -7.16 12.65 11.23
N GLY A 59 -6.18 11.96 10.65
CA GLY A 59 -5.90 10.55 10.94
C GLY A 59 -6.98 9.55 10.51
N LEU A 60 -7.93 9.92 9.63
CA LEU A 60 -8.88 8.95 9.07
C LEU A 60 -8.11 7.86 8.32
N TYR A 61 -8.37 6.59 8.63
CA TYR A 61 -7.74 5.46 7.96
C TYR A 61 -8.74 4.68 7.10
N ILE A 62 -8.75 4.96 5.79
CA ILE A 62 -9.46 4.13 4.82
C ILE A 62 -8.47 3.15 4.23
N GLY A 63 -8.63 1.87 4.56
CA GLY A 63 -7.66 0.81 4.25
C GLY A 63 -7.31 0.73 2.76
N VAL A 64 -8.30 0.71 1.87
CA VAL A 64 -8.04 0.64 0.42
C VAL A 64 -7.21 1.81 -0.11
N TYR A 65 -7.41 3.02 0.42
CA TYR A 65 -6.60 4.18 0.05
C TYR A 65 -5.19 4.05 0.63
N SER A 66 -5.11 3.78 1.93
CA SER A 66 -3.86 3.90 2.69
C SER A 66 -2.89 2.75 2.37
N GLU A 67 -3.40 1.52 2.28
CA GLU A 67 -2.65 0.34 1.83
C GLU A 67 -2.32 0.43 0.34
N GLY A 68 -3.22 1.03 -0.46
CA GLY A 68 -3.00 1.29 -1.88
C GLY A 68 -1.84 2.25 -2.12
N TRP A 69 -1.80 3.35 -1.35
CA TRP A 69 -0.69 4.32 -1.38
C TRP A 69 0.62 3.68 -0.94
N ALA A 70 0.63 2.91 0.14
CA ALA A 70 1.84 2.26 0.63
C ALA A 70 2.39 1.25 -0.40
N LEU A 71 1.52 0.44 -1.02
CA LEU A 71 1.91 -0.50 -2.07
C LEU A 71 2.32 0.23 -3.38
N TYR A 72 1.74 1.39 -3.68
CA TYR A 72 2.21 2.26 -4.77
C TYR A 72 3.61 2.84 -4.49
N SER A 73 3.86 3.20 -3.24
CA SER A 73 5.15 3.72 -2.77
C SER A 73 6.28 2.70 -2.90
N GLU A 74 6.00 1.40 -2.71
CA GLU A 74 6.97 0.33 -3.02
C GLU A 74 7.42 0.36 -4.50
N TRP A 75 6.52 0.67 -5.42
CA TRP A 75 6.88 0.78 -6.84
C TRP A 75 7.65 2.07 -7.14
N LEU A 76 7.34 3.18 -6.46
CA LEU A 76 8.06 4.45 -6.60
C LEU A 76 9.56 4.34 -6.31
N GLY A 77 10.00 3.38 -5.50
CA GLY A 77 11.43 3.16 -5.29
C GLY A 77 12.18 2.92 -6.61
N LEU A 78 11.58 2.25 -7.60
CA LEU A 78 12.20 2.08 -8.92
C LEU A 78 12.46 3.42 -9.61
N GLU A 79 11.49 4.32 -9.57
CA GLU A 79 11.61 5.66 -10.18
C GLU A 79 12.57 6.56 -9.41
N ALA A 80 12.65 6.38 -8.10
CA ALA A 80 13.58 7.08 -7.22
C ALA A 80 15.03 6.55 -7.32
N GLY A 81 15.30 5.54 -8.15
CA GLY A 81 16.64 4.96 -8.35
C GLY A 81 17.07 3.94 -7.29
N PHE A 82 16.12 3.40 -6.53
CA PHE A 82 16.31 2.32 -5.56
C PHE A 82 16.19 0.95 -6.25
N TYR A 83 16.32 -0.12 -5.47
CA TYR A 83 16.33 -1.51 -5.98
C TYR A 83 17.46 -1.78 -6.98
N THR A 84 18.66 -1.29 -6.68
CA THR A 84 19.81 -1.28 -7.60
C THR A 84 20.39 -2.66 -7.90
N ASP A 85 20.03 -3.67 -7.11
CA ASP A 85 20.46 -5.05 -7.32
C ASP A 85 19.26 -5.98 -7.61
N PRO A 86 19.44 -7.09 -8.36
CA PRO A 86 18.33 -7.97 -8.70
C PRO A 86 17.58 -8.56 -7.50
N TYR A 87 18.25 -8.75 -6.35
CA TYR A 87 17.61 -9.31 -5.16
C TYR A 87 16.69 -8.29 -4.48
N SER A 88 17.09 -7.03 -4.38
CA SER A 88 16.23 -5.95 -3.85
C SER A 88 14.96 -5.74 -4.68
N ASN A 89 15.07 -5.72 -6.02
CA ASN A 89 13.89 -5.65 -6.89
C ASN A 89 13.06 -6.94 -6.83
N PHE A 90 13.71 -8.10 -6.71
CA PHE A 90 13.02 -9.36 -6.45
C PHE A 90 12.21 -9.26 -5.15
N GLY A 91 12.77 -8.73 -4.06
CA GLY A 91 12.05 -8.53 -2.81
C GLY A 91 10.78 -7.70 -2.96
N ARG A 92 10.87 -6.56 -3.63
CA ARG A 92 9.70 -5.75 -4.02
C ARG A 92 8.66 -6.57 -4.80
N LEU A 93 9.09 -7.33 -5.81
CA LEU A 93 8.20 -8.19 -6.59
C LEU A 93 7.55 -9.30 -5.75
N THR A 94 8.25 -9.87 -4.76
CA THR A 94 7.65 -10.87 -3.87
C THR A 94 6.53 -10.28 -3.03
N TYR A 95 6.70 -9.05 -2.54
CA TYR A 95 5.65 -8.34 -1.79
C TYR A 95 4.48 -7.98 -2.68
N GLU A 96 4.74 -7.48 -3.89
CA GLU A 96 3.70 -7.18 -4.86
C GLU A 96 2.89 -8.43 -5.26
N MET A 97 3.58 -9.55 -5.52
CA MET A 97 2.95 -10.84 -5.84
C MET A 97 2.08 -11.33 -4.69
N TRP A 98 2.56 -11.24 -3.45
CA TRP A 98 1.77 -11.60 -2.29
C TRP A 98 0.48 -10.77 -2.17
N ARG A 99 0.54 -9.45 -2.39
CA ARG A 99 -0.67 -8.59 -2.39
C ARG A 99 -1.59 -8.88 -3.57
N ALA A 100 -1.08 -9.36 -4.70
CA ALA A 100 -1.91 -9.86 -5.80
C ALA A 100 -2.62 -11.18 -5.41
N CYS A 101 -1.90 -12.14 -4.80
CA CYS A 101 -2.48 -13.39 -4.32
C CYS A 101 -3.57 -13.17 -3.26
N ARG A 102 -3.51 -12.09 -2.47
CA ARG A 102 -4.59 -11.71 -1.53
C ARG A 102 -5.95 -11.53 -2.22
N LEU A 103 -5.98 -11.00 -3.45
CA LEU A 103 -7.23 -10.89 -4.22
C LEU A 103 -7.86 -12.25 -4.48
N VAL A 104 -7.02 -13.23 -4.82
CA VAL A 104 -7.45 -14.59 -5.15
C VAL A 104 -7.85 -15.35 -3.90
N VAL A 105 -7.05 -15.29 -2.83
CA VAL A 105 -7.28 -16.08 -1.62
C VAL A 105 -8.48 -15.56 -0.83
N ASP A 106 -8.61 -14.24 -0.67
CA ASP A 106 -9.74 -13.66 0.07
C ASP A 106 -11.08 -13.97 -0.63
N THR A 107 -11.16 -13.74 -1.95
CA THR A 107 -12.36 -14.12 -2.72
C THR A 107 -12.53 -15.64 -2.81
N GLY A 108 -11.44 -16.40 -2.90
CA GLY A 108 -11.41 -17.85 -2.88
C GLY A 108 -12.15 -18.40 -1.66
N ILE A 109 -11.77 -17.93 -0.47
CA ILE A 109 -12.40 -18.32 0.81
C ILE A 109 -13.85 -17.83 0.87
N HIS A 110 -14.09 -16.53 0.63
CA HIS A 110 -15.34 -15.88 1.01
C HIS A 110 -16.44 -15.90 -0.06
N ALA A 111 -16.09 -16.16 -1.32
CA ALA A 111 -17.03 -16.19 -2.45
C ALA A 111 -17.01 -17.52 -3.23
N PHE A 112 -15.87 -18.20 -3.29
CA PHE A 112 -15.72 -19.45 -4.07
C PHE A 112 -15.63 -20.73 -3.21
N GLY A 113 -15.75 -20.60 -1.89
CA GLY A 113 -15.85 -21.75 -0.98
C GLY A 113 -14.56 -22.52 -0.78
N TRP A 114 -13.39 -21.91 -1.01
CA TRP A 114 -12.10 -22.54 -0.73
C TRP A 114 -11.97 -22.88 0.74
N SER A 115 -11.44 -24.06 1.00
CA SER A 115 -10.96 -24.47 2.31
C SER A 115 -9.71 -23.70 2.72
N ARG A 116 -9.43 -23.68 4.03
CA ARG A 116 -8.18 -23.14 4.58
C ARG A 116 -6.93 -23.74 3.91
N GLN A 117 -6.95 -25.03 3.62
CA GLN A 117 -5.78 -25.70 3.03
C GLN A 117 -5.56 -25.26 1.58
N GLU A 118 -6.62 -25.14 0.77
CA GLU A 118 -6.51 -24.63 -0.61
C GLU A 118 -5.93 -23.21 -0.64
N ALA A 119 -6.34 -22.36 0.30
CA ALA A 119 -5.78 -21.01 0.46
C ALA A 119 -4.27 -21.03 0.81
N ILE A 120 -3.86 -21.89 1.75
CA ILE A 120 -2.44 -22.04 2.14
C ILE A 120 -1.61 -22.56 0.96
N ASP A 121 -2.09 -23.61 0.29
CA ASP A 121 -1.39 -24.23 -0.83
C ASP A 121 -1.26 -23.23 -1.99
N TYR A 122 -2.30 -22.43 -2.24
CA TYR A 122 -2.24 -21.38 -3.24
C TYR A 122 -1.19 -20.32 -2.90
N LEU A 123 -1.17 -19.80 -1.68
CA LEU A 123 -0.15 -18.82 -1.27
C LEU A 123 1.26 -19.40 -1.38
N TYR A 124 1.46 -20.62 -0.88
CA TYR A 124 2.76 -21.28 -0.88
C TYR A 124 3.31 -21.51 -2.30
N ASN A 125 2.44 -21.90 -3.24
CA ASN A 125 2.86 -22.19 -4.61
C ASN A 125 3.03 -20.93 -5.49
N ASN A 126 2.47 -19.79 -5.09
CA ASN A 126 2.44 -18.58 -5.92
C ASN A 126 3.20 -17.40 -5.32
N THR A 127 3.78 -17.54 -4.13
CA THR A 127 4.54 -16.47 -3.47
C THR A 127 5.89 -16.99 -2.97
N ALA A 128 6.77 -16.07 -2.56
CA ALA A 128 8.02 -16.41 -1.88
C ALA A 128 7.87 -16.44 -0.34
N LEU A 129 6.64 -16.50 0.17
CA LEU A 129 6.39 -16.56 1.60
C LEU A 129 6.82 -17.91 2.19
N SER A 130 7.24 -17.88 3.45
CA SER A 130 7.43 -19.11 4.21
C SER A 130 6.09 -19.81 4.48
N LEU A 131 6.10 -21.13 4.67
CA LEU A 131 4.89 -21.87 5.07
C LEU A 131 4.29 -21.33 6.37
N TYR A 132 5.13 -20.84 7.28
CA TYR A 132 4.69 -20.18 8.50
C TYR A 132 3.86 -18.93 8.19
N GLU A 133 4.36 -18.03 7.35
CA GLU A 133 3.63 -16.83 6.92
C GLU A 133 2.35 -17.18 6.15
N CYS A 134 2.36 -18.19 5.27
CA CYS A 134 1.17 -18.63 4.57
C CYS A 134 0.06 -19.07 5.53
N ASN A 135 0.40 -19.78 6.61
CA ASN A 135 -0.56 -20.16 7.64
C ASN A 135 -1.11 -18.93 8.37
N THR A 136 -0.23 -18.07 8.90
CA THR A 136 -0.65 -16.90 9.69
C THR A 136 -1.50 -15.93 8.88
N GLU A 137 -1.16 -15.72 7.61
CA GLU A 137 -1.90 -14.85 6.72
C GLU A 137 -3.24 -15.45 6.31
N THR A 138 -3.30 -16.76 6.05
CA THR A 138 -4.59 -17.41 5.75
C THR A 138 -5.55 -17.28 6.92
N ASP A 139 -5.09 -17.52 8.14
CA ASP A 139 -5.91 -17.36 9.35
C ASP A 139 -6.40 -15.91 9.51
N ARG A 140 -5.54 -14.93 9.19
CA ARG A 140 -5.92 -13.51 9.13
C ARG A 140 -7.04 -13.26 8.13
N TYR A 141 -6.93 -13.76 6.89
CA TYR A 141 -7.92 -13.52 5.84
C TYR A 141 -9.27 -14.17 6.15
N ILE A 142 -9.28 -15.34 6.80
CA ILE A 142 -10.51 -15.97 7.31
C ILE A 142 -11.18 -15.06 8.36
N SER A 143 -10.39 -14.49 9.28
CA SER A 143 -10.91 -13.67 10.38
C SER A 143 -11.35 -12.26 9.98
N TRP A 144 -10.86 -11.74 8.84
CA TRP A 144 -11.11 -10.37 8.41
C TRP A 144 -11.44 -10.28 6.91
N PRO A 145 -12.67 -10.67 6.52
CA PRO A 145 -13.06 -10.73 5.11
C PRO A 145 -12.93 -9.38 4.41
N GLY A 146 -12.34 -9.37 3.22
CA GLY A 146 -12.28 -8.20 2.34
C GLY A 146 -11.17 -7.19 2.66
N GLN A 147 -10.58 -7.22 3.86
CA GLN A 147 -9.48 -6.28 4.20
C GLN A 147 -8.27 -6.48 3.29
N ALA A 148 -7.94 -7.74 2.99
CA ALA A 148 -6.79 -8.11 2.17
C ALA A 148 -6.92 -7.60 0.72
N LEU A 149 -8.13 -7.28 0.27
CA LEU A 149 -8.40 -6.76 -1.08
C LEU A 149 -7.92 -5.31 -1.25
N GLY A 150 -7.91 -4.53 -0.16
CA GLY A 150 -7.65 -3.10 -0.20
C GLY A 150 -6.28 -2.74 -0.79
N TYR A 151 -5.27 -3.54 -0.52
CA TYR A 151 -3.88 -3.33 -0.97
C TYR A 151 -3.79 -3.17 -2.49
N LYS A 152 -4.11 -4.24 -3.22
CA LYS A 152 -3.88 -4.26 -4.68
C LYS A 152 -4.94 -3.45 -5.43
N ILE A 153 -6.19 -3.43 -4.97
CA ILE A 153 -7.24 -2.59 -5.56
C ILE A 153 -6.86 -1.10 -5.46
N GLY A 154 -6.41 -0.66 -4.29
CA GLY A 154 -5.98 0.72 -4.07
C GLY A 154 -4.80 1.10 -4.95
N GLN A 155 -3.75 0.27 -4.97
CA GLN A 155 -2.58 0.50 -5.81
C GLN A 155 -2.95 0.56 -7.30
N MET A 156 -3.77 -0.37 -7.78
CA MET A 156 -4.22 -0.40 -9.17
C MET A 156 -4.97 0.87 -9.55
N LYS A 157 -5.86 1.37 -8.68
CA LYS A 157 -6.57 2.63 -8.93
C LYS A 157 -5.62 3.83 -8.96
N ILE A 158 -4.65 3.92 -8.05
CA ILE A 158 -3.66 5.01 -8.06
C ILE A 158 -2.81 4.97 -9.34
N ASN A 159 -2.36 3.78 -9.76
CA ASN A 159 -1.62 3.60 -11.00
C ASN A 159 -2.44 3.97 -12.24
N GLU A 160 -3.72 3.60 -12.28
CA GLU A 160 -4.65 3.99 -13.34
C GLU A 160 -4.79 5.51 -13.42
N LEU A 161 -5.04 6.18 -12.29
CA LEU A 161 -5.18 7.62 -12.20
C LEU A 161 -3.89 8.35 -12.63
N ARG A 162 -2.73 7.86 -12.19
CA ARG A 162 -1.43 8.40 -12.61
C ARG A 162 -1.26 8.30 -14.12
N LYS A 163 -1.46 7.11 -14.68
CA LYS A 163 -1.30 6.87 -16.12
C LYS A 163 -2.22 7.78 -16.94
N ASN A 164 -3.45 7.97 -16.49
CA ASN A 164 -4.40 8.88 -17.15
C ASN A 164 -3.91 10.33 -17.09
N ALA A 165 -3.37 10.78 -15.96
CA ALA A 165 -2.80 12.12 -15.80
C ALA A 165 -1.54 12.32 -16.66
N GLU A 166 -0.64 11.33 -16.72
CA GLU A 166 0.55 11.35 -17.58
C GLU A 166 0.15 11.52 -19.06
N ILE A 167 -0.86 10.76 -19.52
CA ILE A 167 -1.36 10.85 -20.90
C ILE A 167 -2.01 12.21 -21.17
N ALA A 168 -2.84 12.70 -20.24
CA ALA A 168 -3.61 13.92 -20.46
C ALA A 168 -2.77 15.20 -20.38
N LEU A 169 -1.76 15.23 -19.50
CA LEU A 169 -0.93 16.41 -19.28
C LEU A 169 0.35 16.41 -20.13
N GLY A 170 0.80 15.24 -20.61
CA GLY A 170 2.01 15.11 -21.43
C GLY A 170 3.21 15.77 -20.76
N ASP A 171 3.89 16.67 -21.46
CA ASP A 171 5.07 17.38 -20.96
C ASP A 171 4.79 18.28 -19.73
N LYS A 172 3.52 18.59 -19.45
CA LYS A 172 3.13 19.33 -18.24
C LYS A 172 3.00 18.44 -17.00
N PHE A 173 3.03 17.12 -17.16
CA PHE A 173 2.90 16.21 -16.03
C PHE A 173 4.10 16.35 -15.09
N ASP A 174 3.82 16.64 -13.82
CA ASP A 174 4.81 16.58 -12.74
C ASP A 174 4.32 15.58 -11.69
N VAL A 175 5.12 14.53 -11.47
CA VAL A 175 4.81 13.47 -10.52
C VAL A 175 4.63 13.99 -9.10
N ARG A 176 5.34 15.07 -8.73
CA ARG A 176 5.24 15.69 -7.41
C ARG A 176 3.87 16.31 -7.23
N ASN A 177 3.42 17.10 -8.20
CA ASN A 177 2.08 17.70 -8.17
C ASN A 177 0.97 16.64 -8.18
N PHE A 178 1.18 15.50 -8.86
CA PHE A 178 0.26 14.38 -8.81
C PHE A 178 0.21 13.74 -7.41
N HIS A 179 1.36 13.46 -6.79
CA HIS A 179 1.42 12.96 -5.42
C HIS A 179 0.77 13.94 -4.44
N ASP A 180 0.95 15.24 -4.67
CA ASP A 180 0.30 16.25 -3.86
C ASP A 180 -1.22 16.15 -3.95
N ALA A 181 -1.75 16.04 -5.17
CA ALA A 181 -3.19 15.87 -5.40
C ALA A 181 -3.75 14.57 -4.76
N VAL A 182 -2.97 13.49 -4.73
CA VAL A 182 -3.35 12.23 -4.06
C VAL A 182 -3.39 12.39 -2.55
N LEU A 183 -2.42 13.07 -1.93
CA LEU A 183 -2.18 13.07 -0.49
C LEU A 183 -2.83 14.24 0.28
N TRP A 184 -2.93 15.43 -0.31
CA TRP A 184 -3.32 16.66 0.43
C TRP A 184 -4.73 16.65 0.98
N ASN A 185 -5.58 15.74 0.51
CA ASN A 185 -6.93 15.60 1.05
C ASN A 185 -6.99 14.59 2.21
N GLY A 186 -5.88 13.93 2.57
CA GLY A 186 -5.86 12.79 3.48
C GLY A 186 -6.61 11.58 2.91
N SER A 187 -6.81 10.56 3.76
CA SER A 187 -7.45 9.32 3.34
C SER A 187 -8.90 9.54 2.88
N VAL A 188 -9.24 9.05 1.69
CA VAL A 188 -10.58 9.18 1.08
C VAL A 188 -11.01 7.86 0.43
N PRO A 189 -12.32 7.62 0.24
CA PRO A 189 -12.79 6.55 -0.63
C PRO A 189 -12.23 6.70 -2.06
N LEU A 190 -12.03 5.59 -2.78
CA LEU A 190 -11.39 5.60 -4.10
C LEU A 190 -12.15 6.41 -5.16
N ASP A 191 -13.48 6.47 -5.08
CA ASP A 191 -14.31 7.28 -5.98
C ASP A 191 -14.15 8.79 -5.71
N ILE A 192 -13.88 9.18 -4.46
CA ILE A 192 -13.55 10.55 -4.10
C ILE A 192 -12.12 10.88 -4.52
N LEU A 193 -11.16 9.96 -4.34
CA LEU A 193 -9.80 10.12 -4.86
C LEU A 193 -9.82 10.37 -6.37
N GLU A 194 -10.54 9.54 -7.12
CA GLU A 194 -10.68 9.68 -8.57
C GLU A 194 -11.24 11.05 -8.97
N LYS A 195 -12.31 11.52 -8.31
CA LYS A 195 -12.85 12.87 -8.54
C LYS A 195 -11.82 13.97 -8.28
N ASN A 196 -11.09 13.87 -7.17
CA ASN A 196 -10.06 14.86 -6.81
C ASN A 196 -8.95 14.92 -7.86
N ILE A 197 -8.46 13.78 -8.35
CA ILE A 197 -7.43 13.73 -9.38
C ILE A 197 -7.94 14.28 -10.70
N LEU A 198 -9.14 13.91 -11.13
CA LEU A 198 -9.72 14.43 -12.38
C LEU A 198 -9.92 15.94 -12.32
N GLN A 199 -10.34 16.47 -11.17
CA GLN A 199 -10.47 17.91 -10.97
C GLN A 199 -9.11 18.62 -10.97
N TRP A 200 -8.11 18.08 -10.25
CA TRP A 200 -6.74 18.61 -10.26
C TRP A 200 -6.17 18.65 -11.69
N GLN A 201 -6.33 17.56 -12.44
CA GLN A 201 -5.86 17.42 -13.82
C GLN A 201 -6.51 18.47 -14.74
N SER A 202 -7.80 18.76 -14.58
CA SER A 202 -8.48 19.79 -15.39
C SER A 202 -8.00 21.22 -15.12
N ASN A 203 -7.27 21.44 -14.03
CA ASN A 203 -6.77 22.75 -13.60
C ASN A 203 -5.28 22.99 -13.95
N GLN A 204 -4.62 22.08 -14.69
CA GLN A 204 -3.22 22.20 -15.14
C GLN A 204 -3.10 22.69 -16.60
#